data_AF-A0A8B7T3E6-F1
#
_entry.id   AF-A0A8B7T3E6-F1
#
_cell.length_a   1.000
_cell.length_b   1.000
_cell.length_c   1.000
_cell.angle_alpha   90.00
_cell.angle_beta   90.00
_cell.angle_gamma   90.00
#
_symmetry.space_group_name_H-M   'P 1'
#
loop_
_entity.id
_entity.type
_entity.pdbx_description
1 polymer ?
#
loop_
_entity_poly.entity_id
_entity_poly.type
_entity_poly.pdbx_seq_one_letter_code
_entity_poly.pdbx_strand_id
1 'polypeptide(L)'
;MHQLRCNGVLEGIRICRKGFPNRILYGDFRQRYRILNPAAIPEGQFIDSRKGAEKLLGSLDIDHNQYKFGHTKVFFKAGLLGLLEEMRDERLSRIITRIQAQSRGQLMRIEFKKIVERR
;
A
#
# COMPACT_ATOMS: atom_id res chain seq x y z
N MET A 1 -35.62 1.80 -7.84
CA MET A 1 -35.36 0.99 -6.61
C MET A 1 -35.87 -0.45 -6.67
N HIS A 2 -36.99 -0.75 -7.35
CA HIS A 2 -37.57 -2.11 -7.41
C HIS A 2 -36.63 -3.16 -8.06
N GLN A 3 -36.05 -2.84 -9.23
CA GLN A 3 -35.12 -3.73 -9.94
C GLN A 3 -33.91 -4.17 -9.09
N LEU A 4 -33.35 -3.28 -8.27
CA LEU A 4 -32.19 -3.60 -7.41
C LEU A 4 -32.54 -4.55 -6.26
N ARG A 5 -33.81 -4.57 -5.83
CA ARG A 5 -34.31 -5.51 -4.82
C ARG A 5 -34.62 -6.85 -5.45
N CYS A 6 -35.33 -6.87 -6.58
CA CYS A 6 -35.73 -8.09 -7.28
C CYS A 6 -34.53 -8.87 -7.83
N ASN A 7 -33.49 -8.17 -8.28
CA ASN A 7 -32.26 -8.80 -8.77
C ASN A 7 -31.29 -9.19 -7.65
N GLY A 8 -31.69 -9.05 -6.37
CA GLY A 8 -30.86 -9.40 -5.22
C GLY A 8 -29.62 -8.52 -5.02
N VAL A 9 -29.46 -7.43 -5.80
CA VAL A 9 -28.26 -6.55 -5.77
C VAL A 9 -28.07 -5.95 -4.38
N LEU A 10 -29.14 -5.47 -3.74
CA LEU A 10 -29.05 -4.91 -2.39
C LEU A 10 -28.65 -5.98 -1.35
N GLU A 11 -29.06 -7.22 -1.57
CA GLU A 11 -28.74 -8.32 -0.67
C GLU A 11 -27.29 -8.79 -0.84
N GLY A 12 -26.79 -8.79 -2.08
CA GLY A 12 -25.37 -8.97 -2.38
C GLY A 12 -24.50 -7.89 -1.73
N ILE A 13 -24.90 -6.61 -1.83
CA ILE A 13 -24.22 -5.50 -1.14
C ILE A 13 -24.26 -5.69 0.38
N ARG A 14 -25.41 -6.08 0.94
CA ARG A 14 -25.58 -6.31 2.38
C ARG A 14 -24.66 -7.42 2.90
N ILE A 15 -24.58 -8.54 2.18
CA ILE A 15 -23.68 -9.65 2.52
C ILE A 15 -22.21 -9.22 2.38
N CYS A 16 -21.86 -8.53 1.30
CA CYS A 16 -20.51 -7.98 1.10
C CYS A 16 -20.08 -7.01 2.19
N ARG A 17 -20.99 -6.17 2.73
CA ARG A 17 -20.70 -5.30 3.89
C ARG A 17 -20.44 -6.07 5.19
N LYS A 18 -21.04 -7.26 5.34
CA LYS A 18 -20.80 -8.13 6.50
C LYS A 18 -19.54 -8.99 6.36
N GLY A 19 -19.09 -9.22 5.12
CA GLY A 19 -17.93 -10.03 4.80
C GLY A 19 -16.65 -9.23 4.55
N PHE A 20 -15.80 -9.77 3.67
CA PHE A 20 -14.53 -9.17 3.25
C PHE A 20 -14.54 -9.01 1.71
N PRO A 21 -15.11 -7.91 1.20
CA PRO A 21 -15.38 -7.76 -0.23
C PRO A 21 -14.10 -7.60 -1.07
N ASN A 22 -13.00 -7.14 -0.46
CA ASN A 22 -11.72 -6.93 -1.14
C ASN A 22 -10.80 -8.13 -0.92
N ARG A 23 -10.12 -8.59 -1.97
CA ARG A 23 -9.19 -9.73 -1.91
C ARG A 23 -7.97 -9.50 -2.80
N ILE A 24 -6.78 -9.75 -2.28
CA ILE A 24 -5.50 -9.51 -2.98
C ILE A 24 -4.60 -10.73 -2.83
N LEU A 25 -3.92 -11.13 -3.91
CA LEU A 25 -2.91 -12.20 -3.86
C LEU A 25 -1.75 -11.79 -2.97
N TYR A 26 -1.17 -12.75 -2.25
CA TYR A 26 -0.06 -12.46 -1.34
C TYR A 26 1.14 -11.80 -2.03
N GLY A 27 1.47 -12.22 -3.26
CA GLY A 27 2.54 -11.63 -4.06
C GLY A 27 2.28 -10.14 -4.35
N ASP A 28 1.09 -9.84 -4.88
CA ASP A 28 0.67 -8.47 -5.21
C ASP A 28 0.63 -7.57 -3.96
N PHE A 29 0.08 -8.09 -2.85
CA PHE A 29 0.02 -7.38 -1.57
C PHE A 29 1.42 -7.03 -1.07
N ARG A 30 2.32 -8.02 -1.06
CA ARG A 30 3.71 -7.83 -0.64
C ARG A 30 4.40 -6.81 -1.54
N GLN A 31 4.29 -6.93 -2.86
CA GLN A 31 4.93 -6.01 -3.80
C GLN A 31 4.43 -4.57 -3.62
N ARG A 32 3.12 -4.40 -3.47
CA ARG A 32 2.48 -3.07 -3.40
C ARG A 32 2.73 -2.36 -2.08
N TYR A 33 2.64 -3.07 -0.96
CA TYR A 33 2.65 -2.47 0.39
C TYR A 33 3.97 -2.62 1.15
N ARG A 34 4.98 -3.30 0.60
CA ARG A 34 6.31 -3.42 1.23
C ARG A 34 6.91 -2.07 1.63
N ILE A 35 6.60 -1.00 0.90
CA ILE A 35 7.07 0.35 1.20
C ILE A 35 6.60 0.90 2.56
N LEU A 36 5.48 0.38 3.09
CA LEU A 36 4.96 0.78 4.40
C LEU A 36 5.94 0.41 5.51
N ASN A 37 6.55 -0.77 5.42
CA ASN A 37 7.58 -1.20 6.36
C ASN A 37 8.62 -2.13 5.68
N PRO A 38 9.71 -1.55 5.11
CA PRO A 38 10.76 -2.33 4.48
C PRO A 38 11.52 -3.26 5.44
N ALA A 39 11.54 -2.97 6.75
CA ALA A 39 12.20 -3.79 7.75
C ALA A 39 11.43 -5.09 8.05
N ALA A 40 10.09 -5.05 7.96
CA ALA A 40 9.25 -6.24 8.11
C ALA A 40 9.44 -7.25 6.97
N ILE A 41 9.85 -6.78 5.78
CA ILE A 41 10.12 -7.60 4.60
C ILE A 41 11.51 -7.26 4.03
N PRO A 42 12.58 -7.82 4.63
CA PRO A 42 13.96 -7.63 4.18
C PRO A 42 14.15 -8.02 2.72
N GLU A 43 14.99 -7.26 2.02
CA GLU A 43 15.39 -7.52 0.64
C GLU A 43 16.40 -8.69 0.60
N GLY A 44 16.29 -9.59 -0.38
CA GLY A 44 17.23 -10.70 -0.56
C GLY A 44 16.99 -11.95 0.29
N GLN A 45 16.11 -11.92 1.29
CA GLN A 45 15.66 -13.13 1.99
C GLN A 45 14.43 -13.73 1.30
N PHE A 46 14.47 -15.04 1.04
CA PHE A 46 13.30 -15.77 0.56
C PHE A 46 12.29 -15.92 1.71
N ILE A 47 11.36 -14.97 1.76
CA ILE A 47 10.22 -15.01 2.68
C ILE A 47 9.00 -15.39 1.85
N ASP A 48 8.33 -16.45 2.29
CA ASP A 48 7.03 -16.84 1.74
C ASP A 48 6.07 -15.63 1.70
N SER A 49 5.38 -15.45 0.57
CA SER A 49 4.57 -14.26 0.32
C SER A 49 3.47 -14.09 1.36
N ARG A 50 2.90 -15.19 1.87
CA ARG A 50 1.90 -15.15 2.94
C ARG A 50 2.54 -14.71 4.26
N LYS A 51 3.66 -15.32 4.65
CA LYS A 51 4.38 -14.92 5.87
C LYS A 51 4.85 -13.46 5.82
N GLY A 52 5.23 -12.97 4.63
CA GLY A 52 5.56 -11.56 4.40
C GLY A 52 4.36 -10.63 4.59
N ALA A 53 3.19 -11.01 4.09
CA ALA A 53 1.96 -10.25 4.30
C ALA A 53 1.52 -10.26 5.78
N GLU A 54 1.64 -11.38 6.46
CA GLU A 54 1.35 -11.52 7.90
C GLU A 54 2.25 -10.61 8.75
N LYS A 55 3.56 -10.65 8.50
CA LYS A 55 4.52 -9.75 9.18
C LYS A 55 4.25 -8.29 8.90
N LEU A 56 3.94 -7.94 7.65
CA LEU A 56 3.68 -6.56 7.28
C LEU A 56 2.43 -6.05 7.98
N LEU A 57 1.30 -6.75 7.86
CA LEU A 57 0.04 -6.35 8.51
C LEU A 57 0.15 -6.34 10.04
N GLY A 58 0.87 -7.30 10.62
CA GLY A 58 1.13 -7.31 12.07
C GLY A 58 2.06 -6.20 12.55
N SER A 59 2.82 -5.57 11.66
CA SER A 59 3.64 -4.39 11.99
C SER A 59 2.89 -3.06 11.88
N LEU A 60 1.69 -3.08 11.31
CA LEU A 60 0.84 -1.90 11.18
C LEU A 60 -0.16 -1.89 12.35
N ASP A 61 -0.47 -0.70 12.87
CA ASP A 61 -1.47 -0.53 13.91
C ASP A 61 -2.89 -0.57 13.31
N ILE A 62 -3.32 -1.76 12.92
CA ILE A 62 -4.59 -2.02 12.25
C ILE A 62 -5.36 -3.10 13.02
N ASP A 63 -6.66 -2.88 13.22
CA ASP A 63 -7.55 -3.87 13.83
C ASP A 63 -7.56 -5.19 13.02
N HIS A 64 -7.19 -6.28 13.68
CA HIS A 64 -7.07 -7.63 13.10
C HIS A 64 -8.43 -8.23 12.70
N ASN A 65 -9.55 -7.59 13.05
CA ASN A 65 -10.88 -7.94 12.55
C ASN A 65 -11.20 -7.33 11.18
N GLN A 66 -10.36 -6.41 10.67
CA GLN A 66 -10.54 -5.76 9.38
C GLN A 66 -9.97 -6.57 8.21
N TYR A 67 -9.16 -7.60 8.48
CA TYR A 67 -8.64 -8.49 7.46
C TYR A 67 -8.67 -9.97 7.90
N LYS A 68 -8.57 -10.87 6.93
CA LYS A 68 -8.41 -12.32 7.14
C LYS A 68 -7.45 -12.91 6.12
N PHE A 69 -6.67 -13.88 6.56
CA PHE A 69 -5.77 -14.65 5.70
C PHE A 69 -6.49 -15.87 5.16
N GLY A 70 -6.56 -16.01 3.83
CA GLY A 70 -6.95 -17.25 3.17
C GLY A 70 -5.74 -18.06 2.72
N HIS A 71 -5.99 -19.12 1.94
CA HIS A 71 -4.90 -19.98 1.43
C HIS A 71 -3.97 -19.25 0.47
N THR A 72 -4.52 -18.46 -0.47
CA THR A 72 -3.74 -17.80 -1.53
C THR A 72 -3.83 -16.27 -1.54
N LYS A 73 -4.76 -15.71 -0.76
CA LYS A 73 -5.11 -14.28 -0.77
C LYS A 73 -5.34 -13.76 0.64
N VAL A 74 -5.10 -12.46 0.82
CA VAL A 74 -5.59 -11.68 1.96
C VAL A 74 -6.93 -11.08 1.61
N PHE A 75 -7.86 -11.11 2.55
CA PHE A 75 -9.22 -10.58 2.46
C PHE A 75 -9.34 -9.36 3.37
N PHE A 76 -9.96 -8.29 2.90
CA PHE A 76 -10.10 -7.03 3.62
C PHE A 76 -11.57 -6.58 3.66
N LYS A 77 -11.97 -5.99 4.78
CA LYS A 77 -13.24 -5.27 4.90
C LYS A 77 -13.24 -4.03 4.00
N ALA A 78 -14.43 -3.48 3.77
CA ALA A 78 -14.56 -2.20 3.08
C ALA A 78 -13.84 -1.10 3.87
N GLY A 79 -13.18 -0.17 3.17
CA GLY A 79 -12.45 0.95 3.78
C GLY A 79 -10.98 0.66 4.10
N LEU A 80 -10.64 -0.54 4.59
CA LEU A 80 -9.26 -0.84 4.99
C LEU A 80 -8.25 -0.72 3.83
N LEU A 81 -8.63 -1.13 2.62
CA LEU A 81 -7.74 -0.99 1.47
C LEU A 81 -7.45 0.48 1.12
N GLY A 82 -8.44 1.36 1.32
CA GLY A 82 -8.25 2.80 1.14
C GLY A 82 -7.24 3.36 2.15
N LEU A 83 -7.37 2.99 3.42
CA LEU A 83 -6.41 3.36 4.47
C LEU A 83 -4.99 2.90 4.13
N LEU A 84 -4.82 1.67 3.62
CA LEU A 84 -3.51 1.15 3.21
C LEU A 84 -2.92 1.94 2.03
N GLU A 85 -3.74 2.37 1.07
CA GLU A 85 -3.29 3.24 -0.03
C GLU A 85 -2.89 4.63 0.49
N GLU A 86 -3.67 5.23 1.40
CA GLU A 86 -3.35 6.53 1.99
C GLU A 86 -2.00 6.49 2.74
N MET A 87 -1.79 5.49 3.60
CA MET A 87 -0.51 5.29 4.29
C MET A 87 0.66 5.12 3.30
N ARG A 88 0.41 4.46 2.18
CA ARG A 88 1.41 4.22 1.13
C ARG A 88 1.74 5.53 0.40
N ASP A 89 0.74 6.31 0.05
CA ASP A 89 0.90 7.59 -0.64
C ASP A 89 1.63 8.62 0.23
N GLU A 90 1.35 8.66 1.53
CA GLU A 90 2.10 9.50 2.47
C GLU A 90 3.60 9.13 2.49
N ARG A 91 3.90 7.82 2.53
CA ARG A 91 5.29 7.34 2.56
C ARG A 91 6.00 7.65 1.24
N LEU A 92 5.34 7.43 0.11
CA LEU A 92 5.85 7.74 -1.22
C LEU A 92 6.11 9.24 -1.38
N SER A 93 5.17 10.08 -0.96
CA SER A 93 5.31 11.54 -1.01
C SER A 93 6.58 12.00 -0.31
N ARG A 94 6.82 11.55 0.93
CA ARG A 94 8.04 11.88 1.69
C ARG A 94 9.32 11.45 0.98
N ILE A 95 9.33 10.27 0.36
CA ILE A 95 10.50 9.75 -0.38
C ILE A 95 10.73 10.58 -1.65
N ILE A 96 9.69 10.83 -2.44
CA ILE A 96 9.77 11.60 -3.68
C ILE A 96 10.23 13.03 -3.38
N THR A 97 9.72 13.67 -2.33
CA THR A 97 10.16 15.02 -1.93
C THR A 97 11.66 15.04 -1.62
N ARG A 98 12.20 14.02 -0.94
CA ARG A 98 13.65 13.93 -0.66
C ARG A 98 14.46 13.77 -1.95
N ILE A 99 14.03 12.88 -2.84
CA ILE A 99 14.68 12.69 -4.15
C ILE A 99 14.68 14.00 -4.93
N GLN A 100 13.53 14.66 -5.03
CA GLN A 100 13.39 15.94 -5.72
C GLN A 100 14.28 17.03 -5.10
N ALA A 101 14.37 17.11 -3.78
CA ALA A 101 15.24 18.06 -3.08
C ALA A 101 16.72 17.83 -3.42
N GLN A 102 17.16 16.57 -3.44
CA GLN A 102 18.53 16.22 -3.84
C GLN A 102 18.81 16.56 -5.30
N SER A 103 17.90 16.22 -6.22
CA SER A 103 18.04 16.53 -7.64
C SER A 103 18.10 18.03 -7.89
N ARG A 104 17.18 18.82 -7.29
CA ARG A 104 17.18 20.29 -7.42
C ARG A 104 18.46 20.91 -6.85
N GLY A 105 18.91 20.43 -5.68
CA GLY A 105 20.16 20.88 -5.09
C GLY A 105 21.37 20.58 -5.97
N GLN A 106 21.41 19.42 -6.61
CA GLN A 106 22.50 19.06 -7.53
C GLN A 106 22.51 19.94 -8.78
N LEU A 107 21.34 20.18 -9.39
CA LEU A 107 21.21 21.06 -10.55
C LEU A 107 21.71 22.48 -10.26
N MET A 108 21.34 23.05 -9.11
CA MET A 108 21.78 24.40 -8.73
C MET A 108 23.29 24.47 -8.43
N ARG A 109 23.88 23.43 -7.83
CA ARG A 109 25.34 23.40 -7.60
C ARG A 109 26.13 23.35 -8.92
N ILE A 110 25.64 22.58 -9.90
CA ILE A 110 26.23 22.52 -11.23
C ILE A 110 26.16 23.91 -11.90
N GLU A 111 25.00 24.56 -11.83
CA GLU A 111 24.82 25.88 -12.45
C GLU A 111 25.66 26.96 -11.76
N PHE A 112 25.72 26.95 -10.42
CA PHE A 112 26.58 27.87 -9.67
C PHE A 112 28.05 27.73 -10.06
N LYS A 113 28.55 26.50 -10.23
CA LYS A 113 29.93 26.26 -10.66
C LYS A 113 30.22 26.91 -12.02
N LYS A 114 29.31 26.77 -12.99
CA LYS A 114 29.44 27.43 -14.31
C LYS A 114 29.45 28.96 -14.21
N ILE A 115 28.65 29.54 -13.31
CA ILE A 115 28.61 31.00 -13.10
C ILE A 115 29.95 31.49 -12.53
N VAL A 116 30.54 30.75 -11.59
CA VAL A 116 31.84 31.08 -10.99
C VAL A 116 32.96 30.94 -12.03
N GLU A 117 32.96 29.90 -12.86
CA GLU A 117 33.94 29.70 -13.93
C GLU A 117 33.92 30.79 -15.02
N ARG A 118 32.80 31.53 -15.15
CA ARG A 118 32.65 32.64 -16.10
C ARG A 118 33.12 34.00 -15.56
N ARG A 119 33.41 34.09 -14.26
CA ARG A 119 33.95 35.30 -13.62
C ARG A 119 35.45 35.26 -13.59
#